data_AF-A0A1B7MSX8-F1
#
_entry.id   AF-A0A1B7MSX8-F1
#
_cell.length_a   1.000
_cell.length_b   1.000
_cell.length_c   1.000
_cell.angle_alpha   90.00
_cell.angle_beta   90.00
_cell.angle_gamma   90.00
#
_symmetry.space_group_name_H-M   'P 1'
#
loop_
_entity.id
_entity.type
_entity.pdbx_description
1 polymer ?
#
loop_
_entity_poly.entity_id
_entity_poly.type
_entity_poly.pdbx_seq_one_letter_code
_entity_poly.pdbx_strand_id
1 'polypeptide(L)'
;TSNKNWNSSQIFQLSLSIPSRVPLESITLPDTADTSDRLHIFALSMSPSLEPSAGSLSPQLSVRSTQFSMRWENVDGQRVQAVAITLANILPGSYETSLNASIDSQYEISVSGEGVFTVVPGLVHRLVPADQTRVDVLVLNNSGTGNATVTIK
;
A
#
# COMPACT_ATOMS: atom_id res chain seq x y z
N THR A 1 13.01 15.33 -50.89
CA THR A 1 11.76 14.76 -50.35
C THR A 1 11.88 14.72 -48.83
N SER A 2 11.00 15.40 -48.11
CA SER A 2 11.09 15.51 -46.64
C SER A 2 10.52 14.25 -45.98
N ASN A 3 11.37 13.43 -45.38
CA ASN A 3 10.97 12.30 -44.54
C ASN A 3 10.53 12.81 -43.16
N LYS A 4 9.26 13.22 -43.04
CA LYS A 4 8.70 13.62 -41.75
C LYS A 4 8.19 12.37 -41.03
N ASN A 5 8.79 12.06 -39.88
CA ASN A 5 8.32 11.01 -39.00
C ASN A 5 7.07 11.49 -38.25
N TRP A 6 5.97 10.73 -38.36
CA TRP A 6 4.67 11.04 -37.76
C TRP A 6 4.39 10.26 -36.47
N ASN A 7 5.35 9.44 -36.00
CA ASN A 7 5.21 8.74 -34.73
C ASN A 7 5.21 9.77 -33.59
N SER A 8 4.08 9.89 -32.89
CA SER A 8 3.92 10.75 -31.72
C SER A 8 3.22 9.98 -30.62
N SER A 9 3.83 9.96 -29.42
CA SER A 9 3.24 9.37 -28.22
C SER A 9 2.70 10.46 -27.31
N GLN A 10 1.53 10.23 -26.72
CA GLN A 10 0.96 11.07 -25.67
C GLN A 10 0.69 10.19 -24.45
N ILE A 11 1.24 10.57 -23.31
CA ILE A 11 1.10 9.82 -22.06
C ILE A 11 0.40 10.73 -21.07
N PHE A 12 -0.74 10.25 -20.54
CA PHE A 12 -1.49 10.92 -19.49
C PHE A 12 -1.51 10.01 -18.28
N GLN A 13 -1.21 10.56 -17.10
CA GLN A 13 -1.30 9.85 -15.84
C GLN A 13 -2.26 10.60 -14.93
N LEU A 14 -3.23 9.87 -14.40
CA LEU A 14 -4.20 10.36 -13.43
C LEU A 14 -4.17 9.44 -12.22
N SER A 15 -4.05 10.03 -11.03
CA SER A 15 -4.13 9.31 -9.76
C SER A 15 -5.17 10.00 -8.91
N LEU A 16 -6.26 9.29 -8.62
CA LEU A 16 -7.39 9.79 -7.85
C LEU A 16 -7.65 8.87 -6.67
N SER A 17 -7.96 9.46 -5.51
CA SER A 17 -8.47 8.72 -4.37
C SER A 17 -9.96 8.45 -4.57
N ILE A 18 -10.35 7.17 -4.59
CA ILE A 18 -11.76 6.76 -4.60
C ILE A 18 -12.19 6.52 -3.15
N PRO A 19 -13.18 7.27 -2.61
CA PRO A 19 -13.68 7.03 -1.26
C PRO A 19 -14.34 5.64 -1.18
N SER A 20 -13.98 4.84 -0.18
CA SER A 20 -14.61 3.53 0.08
C SER A 20 -15.89 3.63 0.92
N ARG A 21 -16.56 4.79 0.92
CA ARG A 21 -17.83 5.00 1.65
C ARG A 21 -19.00 4.31 0.96
N VAL A 22 -18.90 4.10 -0.35
CA VAL A 22 -19.88 3.42 -1.19
C VAL A 22 -19.16 2.44 -2.12
N PRO A 23 -19.80 1.34 -2.54
CA PRO A 23 -19.24 0.44 -3.55
C PRO A 23 -18.93 1.20 -4.84
N LEU A 24 -17.78 0.88 -5.45
CA LEU A 24 -17.49 1.37 -6.80
C LEU A 24 -18.40 0.65 -7.81
N GLU A 25 -19.24 1.40 -8.51
CA GLU A 25 -20.18 0.82 -9.47
C GLU A 25 -19.59 0.71 -10.88
N SER A 26 -18.95 1.76 -11.39
CA SER A 26 -18.40 1.77 -12.75
C SER A 26 -17.21 2.72 -12.91
N ILE A 27 -16.40 2.45 -13.93
CA ILE A 27 -15.35 3.33 -14.42
C ILE A 27 -15.62 3.55 -15.91
N THR A 28 -15.74 4.81 -16.30
CA THR A 28 -15.92 5.18 -17.72
C THR A 28 -14.58 5.70 -18.23
N LEU A 29 -14.03 5.02 -19.24
CA LEU A 29 -12.84 5.48 -19.95
C LEU A 29 -13.25 6.50 -21.04
N PRO A 30 -12.34 7.40 -21.45
CA PRO A 30 -12.62 8.33 -22.55
C PRO A 30 -13.07 7.60 -23.81
N ASP A 31 -14.03 8.20 -24.52
CA ASP A 31 -14.37 7.76 -25.87
C ASP A 31 -13.21 8.08 -26.81
N THR A 32 -12.85 7.10 -27.63
CA THR A 32 -11.71 7.17 -28.57
C THR A 32 -12.14 6.98 -30.03
N ALA A 33 -13.46 6.89 -30.27
CA ALA A 33 -14.05 6.62 -31.58
C ALA A 33 -13.61 7.62 -32.67
N ASP A 34 -13.28 8.86 -32.30
CA ASP A 34 -12.87 9.92 -33.22
C ASP A 34 -11.38 9.85 -33.64
N THR A 35 -10.62 8.86 -33.15
CA THR A 35 -9.17 8.73 -33.42
C THR A 35 -8.81 7.34 -33.95
N SER A 36 -9.02 7.10 -35.24
CA SER A 36 -8.84 5.79 -35.89
C SER A 36 -7.38 5.40 -36.16
N ASP A 37 -6.44 6.34 -36.06
CA ASP A 37 -5.00 6.16 -36.31
C ASP A 37 -4.17 6.09 -35.02
N ARG A 38 -4.82 5.92 -33.86
CA ARG A 38 -4.17 5.97 -32.55
C ARG A 38 -4.46 4.72 -31.72
N LEU A 39 -3.42 4.19 -31.07
CA LEU A 39 -3.56 3.16 -30.04
C LEU A 39 -3.69 3.83 -28.67
N HIS A 40 -4.82 3.58 -28.00
CA HIS A 40 -5.04 4.02 -26.63
C HIS A 40 -4.81 2.87 -25.66
N ILE A 41 -3.97 3.09 -24.66
CA ILE A 41 -3.68 2.12 -23.61
C ILE A 41 -4.10 2.74 -22.28
N PHE A 42 -5.04 2.08 -21.60
CA PHE A 42 -5.50 2.47 -20.28
C PHE A 42 -5.01 1.45 -19.25
N ALA A 43 -4.53 1.93 -18.11
CA ALA A 43 -4.10 1.09 -17.00
C ALA A 43 -4.77 1.58 -15.71
N LEU A 44 -5.30 0.64 -14.93
CA LEU A 44 -5.93 0.88 -13.64
C LEU A 44 -5.32 -0.05 -12.60
N SER A 45 -5.11 0.47 -11.39
CA SER A 45 -4.84 -0.34 -10.21
C SER A 45 -5.87 0.01 -9.13
N MET A 46 -6.46 -1.01 -8.51
CA MET A 46 -7.44 -0.84 -7.44
C MET A 46 -7.11 -1.82 -6.30
N SER A 47 -7.29 -1.36 -5.06
CA SER A 47 -7.20 -2.20 -3.87
C SER A 47 -8.59 -2.36 -3.26
N PRO A 48 -9.14 -3.59 -3.17
CA PRO A 48 -10.48 -3.80 -2.67
C PRO A 48 -10.56 -3.55 -1.16
N SER A 49 -11.75 -3.16 -0.69
CA SER A 49 -12.11 -3.22 0.72
C SER A 49 -12.69 -4.59 1.07
N LEU A 50 -12.58 -4.99 2.33
CA LEU A 50 -13.15 -6.21 2.86
C LEU A 50 -14.46 -5.90 3.57
N GLU A 51 -15.57 -6.45 3.09
CA GLU A 51 -16.85 -6.35 3.79
C GLU A 51 -16.84 -7.29 5.00
N PRO A 52 -17.05 -6.78 6.23
CA PRO A 52 -17.00 -7.60 7.43
C PRO A 52 -18.19 -8.57 7.51
N SER A 53 -17.94 -9.79 7.98
CA SER A 53 -19.00 -10.77 8.25
C SER A 53 -19.93 -10.30 9.36
N ALA A 54 -21.21 -10.64 9.26
CA ALA A 54 -22.21 -10.27 10.26
C ALA A 54 -21.78 -10.73 11.67
N GLY A 55 -21.67 -9.78 12.61
CA GLY A 55 -21.40 -10.04 14.02
C GLY A 55 -19.95 -9.95 14.49
N SER A 56 -18.98 -9.68 13.59
CA SER A 56 -17.59 -9.43 13.98
C SER A 56 -17.02 -8.24 13.23
N LEU A 57 -17.02 -7.09 13.89
CA LEU A 57 -16.36 -5.88 13.40
C LEU A 57 -15.07 -5.69 14.18
N SER A 58 -13.95 -5.99 13.52
CA SER A 58 -12.60 -5.77 14.00
C SER A 58 -11.76 -5.14 12.88
N PRO A 59 -10.68 -4.41 13.19
CA PRO A 59 -9.86 -3.77 12.17
C PRO A 59 -9.31 -4.83 11.21
N GLN A 60 -9.44 -4.59 9.91
CA GLN A 60 -8.95 -5.51 8.88
C GLN A 60 -7.69 -4.92 8.28
N LEU A 61 -6.53 -5.43 8.69
CA LEU A 61 -5.24 -4.84 8.32
C LEU A 61 -4.64 -5.55 7.12
N SER A 62 -4.10 -4.78 6.18
CA SER A 62 -3.41 -5.30 5.01
C SER A 62 -2.12 -4.53 4.74
N VAL A 63 -1.05 -5.27 4.47
CA VAL A 63 0.23 -4.71 4.03
C VAL A 63 0.12 -4.40 2.55
N ARG A 64 0.13 -3.11 2.19
CA ARG A 64 0.05 -2.65 0.80
C ARG A 64 1.40 -2.57 0.10
N SER A 65 2.47 -2.27 0.85
CA SER A 65 3.82 -2.28 0.30
C SER A 65 4.85 -2.48 1.39
N THR A 66 5.92 -3.17 1.04
CA THR A 66 7.11 -3.36 1.88
C THR A 66 8.31 -3.04 1.01
N GLN A 67 9.12 -2.04 1.40
CA GLN A 67 10.25 -1.60 0.60
C GLN A 67 11.44 -1.30 1.50
N PHE A 68 12.61 -1.84 1.15
CA PHE A 68 13.85 -1.35 1.73
C PHE A 68 14.03 0.12 1.36
N SER A 69 14.27 0.95 2.37
CA SER A 69 14.60 2.35 2.15
C SER A 69 16.12 2.52 2.09
N MET A 70 16.58 3.68 1.60
CA MET A 70 17.99 4.07 1.68
C MET A 70 18.38 4.58 3.08
N ARG A 71 17.46 4.60 4.04
CA ARG A 71 17.72 5.06 5.41
C ARG A 71 18.37 3.94 6.21
N TRP A 72 19.51 4.27 6.81
CA TRP A 72 20.28 3.43 7.70
C TRP A 72 20.46 4.15 9.04
N GLU A 73 20.45 3.39 10.12
CA GLU A 73 20.62 3.90 11.48
C GLU A 73 21.61 3.04 12.25
N ASN A 74 22.19 3.61 13.30
CA ASN A 74 23.02 2.85 14.23
C ASN A 74 22.21 2.62 15.50
N VAL A 75 21.87 1.37 15.78
CA VAL A 75 21.17 0.94 17.01
C VAL A 75 22.09 -0.03 17.73
N ASP A 76 22.47 0.31 18.97
CA ASP A 76 23.37 -0.51 19.81
C ASP A 76 24.67 -0.95 19.11
N GLY A 77 25.25 -0.05 18.31
CA GLY A 77 26.50 -0.31 17.56
C GLY A 77 26.32 -1.15 16.29
N GLN A 78 25.10 -1.51 15.93
CA GLN A 78 24.77 -2.23 14.70
C GLN A 78 24.17 -1.27 13.66
N ARG A 79 24.64 -1.37 12.42
CA ARG A 79 24.11 -0.57 11.31
C ARG A 79 22.89 -1.27 10.72
N VAL A 80 21.71 -0.76 11.02
CA VAL A 80 20.40 -1.32 10.67
C VAL A 80 19.78 -0.55 9.51
N GLN A 81 18.99 -1.22 8.68
CA GLN A 81 18.29 -0.60 7.55
C GLN A 81 16.81 -0.42 7.87
N ALA A 82 16.24 0.71 7.49
CA ALA A 82 14.79 0.90 7.60
C ALA A 82 14.06 0.25 6.42
N VAL A 83 13.10 -0.62 6.74
CA VAL A 83 12.10 -1.16 5.84
C VAL A 83 10.82 -0.35 6.00
N ALA A 84 10.43 0.34 4.94
CA ALA A 84 9.21 1.10 4.88
C ALA A 84 8.03 0.19 4.57
N ILE A 85 7.04 0.17 5.46
CA ILE A 85 5.85 -0.67 5.38
C ILE A 85 4.63 0.23 5.35
N THR A 86 3.82 0.07 4.30
CA THR A 86 2.51 0.72 4.22
C THR A 86 1.45 -0.26 4.68
N LEU A 87 0.77 0.10 5.75
CA LEU A 87 -0.33 -0.66 6.34
C LEU A 87 -1.64 0.08 6.06
N ALA A 88 -2.68 -0.63 5.68
CA ALA A 88 -4.01 -0.08 5.46
C ALA A 88 -5.05 -0.84 6.29
N ASN A 89 -6.04 -0.12 6.81
CA ASN A 89 -7.26 -0.73 7.31
C ASN A 89 -8.25 -0.84 6.14
N ILE A 90 -8.42 -2.06 5.63
CA ILE A 90 -9.18 -2.34 4.41
C ILE A 90 -10.68 -2.47 4.66
N LEU A 91 -11.18 -2.14 5.86
CA LEU A 91 -12.60 -1.95 6.06
C LEU A 91 -13.12 -0.75 5.22
N PRO A 92 -14.35 -0.80 4.70
CA PRO A 92 -14.97 0.33 4.02
C PRO A 92 -15.05 1.57 4.93
N GLY A 93 -14.93 2.75 4.34
CA GLY A 93 -15.01 4.02 5.07
C GLY A 93 -16.39 4.27 5.70
N SER A 94 -17.43 3.54 5.31
CA SER A 94 -18.74 3.55 5.98
C SER A 94 -18.67 3.07 7.43
N TYR A 95 -17.62 2.34 7.82
CA TYR A 95 -17.38 1.85 9.18
C TYR A 95 -16.48 2.77 10.03
N GLU A 96 -16.07 3.94 9.52
CA GLU A 96 -15.16 4.88 10.22
C GLU A 96 -15.60 5.18 11.66
N THR A 97 -16.91 5.36 11.87
CA THR A 97 -17.48 5.70 13.19
C THR A 97 -17.91 4.48 14.00
N SER A 98 -17.73 3.27 13.47
CA SER A 98 -18.16 2.05 14.14
C SER A 98 -17.19 1.67 15.26
N LEU A 99 -17.75 1.25 16.39
CA LEU A 99 -16.97 0.72 17.51
C LEU A 99 -16.20 -0.53 17.04
N ASN A 100 -14.93 -0.63 17.44
CA ASN A 100 -14.00 -1.72 17.11
C ASN A 100 -13.56 -1.82 15.65
N ALA A 101 -13.93 -0.89 14.76
CA ALA A 101 -13.49 -0.91 13.36
C ALA A 101 -12.09 -0.33 13.14
N SER A 102 -11.59 0.46 14.10
CA SER A 102 -10.30 1.16 14.02
C SER A 102 -9.26 0.51 14.92
N ILE A 103 -7.98 0.61 14.54
CA ILE A 103 -6.91 0.50 15.54
C ILE A 103 -7.03 1.72 16.46
N ASP A 104 -7.13 1.46 17.76
CA ASP A 104 -7.15 2.44 18.85
C ASP A 104 -6.15 2.11 19.98
N SER A 105 -5.37 1.05 19.78
CA SER A 105 -4.28 0.61 20.66
C SER A 105 -2.97 0.51 19.88
N GLN A 106 -1.85 0.29 20.59
CA GLN A 106 -0.56 0.13 19.94
C GLN A 106 -0.46 -1.23 19.25
N TYR A 107 -0.27 -1.20 17.94
CA TYR A 107 0.09 -2.36 17.12
C TYR A 107 1.57 -2.31 16.79
N GLU A 108 2.22 -3.48 16.88
CA GLU A 108 3.62 -3.67 16.58
C GLU A 108 3.80 -4.34 15.21
N ILE A 109 4.63 -3.72 14.36
CA ILE A 109 4.95 -4.22 13.03
C ILE A 109 6.40 -4.69 13.05
N SER A 110 6.58 -5.97 12.72
CA SER A 110 7.89 -6.62 12.67
C SER A 110 8.11 -7.30 11.32
N VAL A 111 9.37 -7.40 10.92
CA VAL A 111 9.84 -8.13 9.75
C VAL A 111 10.78 -9.23 10.20
N SER A 112 10.54 -10.45 9.74
CA SER A 112 11.39 -11.61 10.03
C SER A 112 11.47 -12.52 8.81
N GLY A 113 12.65 -13.07 8.54
CA GLY A 113 12.90 -13.96 7.41
C GLY A 113 14.25 -14.63 7.52
N GLU A 114 14.66 -15.32 6.46
CA GLU A 114 16.00 -15.90 6.40
C GLU A 114 17.06 -14.79 6.47
N GLY A 115 17.85 -14.77 7.56
CA GLY A 115 18.88 -13.77 7.82
C GLY A 115 18.37 -12.34 8.10
N VAL A 116 17.07 -12.07 7.98
CA VAL A 116 16.46 -10.77 8.28
C VAL A 116 15.71 -10.80 9.60
N PHE A 117 16.04 -9.90 10.52
CA PHE A 117 15.37 -9.78 11.80
C PHE A 117 15.13 -8.32 12.19
N THR A 118 14.01 -8.08 12.87
CA THR A 118 13.67 -6.77 13.41
C THR A 118 14.57 -6.44 14.60
N VAL A 119 15.13 -5.23 14.59
CA VAL A 119 15.87 -4.65 15.71
C VAL A 119 14.98 -3.64 16.43
N VAL A 120 14.29 -2.78 15.69
CA VAL A 120 13.30 -1.84 16.23
C VAL A 120 12.00 -2.00 15.47
N PRO A 121 10.90 -2.37 16.13
CA PRO A 121 9.62 -2.53 15.46
C PRO A 121 9.03 -1.18 15.05
N GLY A 122 8.18 -1.22 14.04
CA GLY A 122 7.33 -0.09 13.67
C GLY A 122 6.09 -0.08 14.55
N LEU A 123 5.59 1.11 14.91
CA LEU A 123 4.42 1.26 15.77
C LEU A 123 3.29 1.99 15.04
N VAL A 124 2.06 1.48 15.18
CA VAL A 124 0.83 2.17 14.76
C VAL A 124 -0.10 2.28 15.96
N HIS A 125 -0.49 3.51 16.30
CA HIS A 125 -1.38 3.78 17.43
C HIS A 125 -2.83 4.01 17.03
N ARG A 126 -3.06 4.42 15.77
CA ARG A 126 -4.39 4.68 15.23
C ARG A 126 -4.43 4.42 13.74
N LEU A 127 -5.44 3.67 13.30
CA LEU A 127 -5.72 3.46 11.87
C LEU A 127 -7.20 3.15 11.67
N VAL A 128 -7.92 4.13 11.12
CA VAL A 128 -9.36 4.09 10.90
C VAL A 128 -9.67 3.35 9.59
N PRO A 129 -10.86 2.75 9.41
CA PRO A 129 -11.28 2.20 8.12
C PRO A 129 -11.00 3.13 6.95
N ALA A 130 -10.56 2.56 5.83
CA ALA A 130 -10.11 3.25 4.62
C ALA A 130 -8.77 4.01 4.71
N ASP A 131 -8.24 4.24 5.92
CA ASP A 131 -6.95 4.91 6.07
C ASP A 131 -5.77 3.97 5.81
N GLN A 132 -4.66 4.59 5.44
CA GLN A 132 -3.35 3.95 5.34
C GLN A 132 -2.30 4.78 6.07
N THR A 133 -1.31 4.09 6.61
CA THR A 133 -0.15 4.72 7.24
C THR A 133 1.13 4.04 6.78
N ARG A 134 2.24 4.78 6.83
CA ARG A 134 3.58 4.26 6.53
C ARG A 134 4.38 4.24 7.82
N VAL A 135 4.92 3.09 8.16
CA VAL A 135 5.83 2.89 9.29
C VAL A 135 7.16 2.39 8.79
N ASP A 136 8.22 2.75 9.50
CA ASP A 136 9.53 2.20 9.22
C ASP A 136 9.87 1.17 10.32
N VAL A 137 10.29 -0.02 9.90
CA VAL A 137 10.80 -1.08 10.77
C VAL A 137 12.30 -1.17 10.56
N LEU A 138 13.09 -1.10 11.63
CA LEU A 138 14.54 -1.23 11.51
C LEU A 138 14.92 -2.71 11.57
N VAL A 139 15.62 -3.17 10.54
CA VAL A 139 16.02 -4.57 10.40
C VAL A 139 17.53 -4.70 10.23
N LEU A 140 18.04 -5.86 10.63
CA LEU A 140 19.35 -6.35 10.22
C LEU A 140 19.17 -7.44 9.19
N ASN A 141 20.05 -7.43 8.19
CA ASN A 141 20.22 -8.55 7.28
C ASN A 141 21.62 -9.15 7.49
N ASN A 142 21.68 -10.33 8.07
CA ASN A 142 22.91 -11.09 8.28
C ASN A 142 23.13 -12.08 7.12
N SER A 143 23.32 -11.56 5.91
CA SER A 143 23.56 -12.31 4.66
C SER A 143 22.44 -13.28 4.23
N GLY A 144 21.21 -13.02 4.65
CA GLY A 144 20.04 -13.76 4.21
C GLY A 144 19.60 -13.39 2.79
N THR A 145 19.24 -14.41 2.00
CA THR A 145 18.76 -14.26 0.62
C THR A 145 17.34 -14.81 0.41
N GLY A 146 16.69 -15.28 1.47
CA GLY A 146 15.37 -15.90 1.41
C GLY A 146 14.22 -14.92 1.60
N ASN A 147 13.03 -15.49 1.74
CA ASN A 147 11.80 -14.73 1.94
C ASN A 147 11.75 -14.14 3.35
N ALA A 148 11.12 -12.96 3.45
CA ALA A 148 10.79 -12.32 4.72
C ALA A 148 9.30 -12.04 4.81
N THR A 149 8.78 -12.09 6.02
CA THR A 149 7.37 -11.93 6.36
C THR A 149 7.21 -10.72 7.26
N VAL A 150 6.18 -9.91 6.98
CA VAL A 150 5.73 -8.85 7.87
C VAL A 150 4.70 -9.45 8.84
N THR A 151 4.89 -9.25 10.14
CA THR A 151 3.95 -9.67 11.17
C THR A 151 3.41 -8.43 11.89
N ILE A 152 2.10 -8.42 12.11
CA ILE A 152 1.36 -7.36 12.80
C ILE A 152 0.79 -7.97 14.09
N LYS A 153 1.06 -7.37 15.24
CA LYS A 153 0.63 -7.86 16.56
C LYS A 153 0.01 -6.76 17.41
#